data_AF-A0AAE2XR93-F1
#
_entry.id   AF-A0AAE2XR93-F1
#
_cell.length_a   1.000
_cell.length_b   1.000
_cell.length_c   1.000
_cell.angle_alpha   90.00
_cell.angle_beta   90.00
_cell.angle_gamma   90.00
#
_symmetry.space_group_name_H-M   'P 1'
#
loop_
_entity.id
_entity.type
_entity.pdbx_description
1 polymer ?
#
loop_
_entity_poly.entity_id
_entity_poly.type
_entity_poly.pdbx_seq_one_letter_code
_entity_poly.pdbx_strand_id
1 'polypeptide(L)'
;MCEFRVKVVERDGEREVASDIVYVKVDGGSVTLKDITGKPVKVESALVSYINVTSEELHLIKHPLIGAFLRLLSSLPASSNVKEAQALWESFVKDGEKLLRDAYSS
;
A
#
# COMPACT_ATOMS: atom_id res chain seq x y z
N MET A 1 2.41 7.61 -25.55
CA MET A 1 2.69 7.77 -24.11
C MET A 1 1.73 6.81 -23.42
N CYS A 2 2.20 5.95 -22.51
CA CYS A 2 1.32 5.00 -21.82
C CYS A 2 0.92 5.62 -20.49
N GLU A 3 -0.37 5.76 -20.29
CA GLU A 3 -0.99 6.40 -19.12
C GLU A 3 -1.89 5.36 -18.45
N PHE A 4 -2.09 5.47 -17.14
CA PHE A 4 -2.88 4.50 -16.38
C PHE A 4 -4.00 5.19 -15.62
N ARG A 5 -5.19 4.57 -15.66
CA ARG A 5 -6.21 4.76 -14.63
C ARG A 5 -5.86 3.89 -13.43
N VAL A 6 -5.77 4.52 -12.27
CA VAL A 6 -5.38 3.84 -11.04
C VAL A 6 -6.61 3.57 -10.20
N LYS A 7 -6.84 2.30 -9.90
CA LYS A 7 -7.92 1.82 -9.04
C LYS A 7 -7.35 1.27 -7.75
N VAL A 8 -8.04 1.50 -6.64
CA VAL A 8 -7.71 0.94 -5.34
C VAL A 8 -8.81 -0.03 -4.94
N VAL A 9 -8.40 -1.26 -4.66
CA VAL A 9 -9.23 -2.31 -4.07
C VAL A 9 -9.14 -2.22 -2.56
N GLU A 10 -10.26 -1.91 -1.92
CA GLU A 10 -10.47 -1.89 -0.47
C GLU A 10 -11.54 -2.95 -0.10
N ARG A 11 -11.84 -3.11 1.20
CA ARG A 11 -12.83 -4.09 1.68
C ARG A 11 -14.22 -3.87 1.08
N ASP A 12 -14.59 -2.61 0.83
CA ASP A 12 -15.93 -2.21 0.40
C ASP A 12 -16.08 -2.14 -1.14
N GLY A 13 -15.03 -2.53 -1.87
CA GLY A 13 -15.02 -2.57 -3.33
C GLY A 13 -13.83 -1.85 -3.96
N GLU A 14 -13.99 -1.52 -5.23
CA GLU A 14 -12.96 -0.87 -6.04
C GLU A 14 -13.34 0.59 -6.30
N ARG A 15 -12.37 1.51 -6.17
CA ARG A 15 -12.55 2.92 -6.52
C ARG A 15 -11.40 3.44 -7.37
N GLU A 16 -11.70 4.23 -8.39
CA GLU A 16 -10.68 4.98 -9.11
C GLU A 16 -10.15 6.13 -8.24
N VAL A 17 -8.83 6.33 -8.23
CA VAL A 17 -8.16 7.32 -7.37
C VAL A 17 -7.30 8.31 -8.12
N ALA A 18 -6.94 8.00 -9.36
CA ALA A 18 -6.21 8.89 -10.25
C ALA A 18 -6.34 8.43 -11.71
N SER A 19 -6.25 9.40 -12.63
CA SER A 19 -6.17 9.18 -14.09
C SER A 19 -4.84 9.73 -14.62
N ASP A 20 -4.54 9.40 -15.88
CA ASP A 20 -3.41 9.98 -16.63
C ASP A 20 -2.05 9.77 -15.94
N ILE A 21 -1.93 8.68 -15.17
CA ILE A 21 -0.74 8.38 -14.38
C ILE A 21 0.35 7.82 -15.29
N VAL A 22 1.52 8.46 -15.26
CA VAL A 22 2.71 8.06 -16.02
C VAL A 22 3.87 7.63 -15.12
N TYR A 23 3.74 7.81 -13.81
CA TYR A 23 4.77 7.47 -12.83
C TYR A 23 4.16 6.83 -11.60
N VAL A 24 4.81 5.76 -11.15
CA VAL A 24 4.42 5.01 -9.96
C VAL A 24 5.68 4.65 -9.18
N LYS A 25 5.72 4.99 -7.90
CA LYS A 25 6.78 4.58 -6.97
C LYS A 25 6.16 3.96 -5.74
N VAL A 26 6.58 2.74 -5.40
CA VAL A 26 6.29 2.12 -4.11
C VAL A 26 7.43 2.44 -3.16
N ASP A 27 7.13 3.01 -1.99
CA ASP A 27 8.12 3.40 -0.99
C ASP A 27 7.52 3.38 0.42
N GLY A 28 8.19 2.70 1.35
CA GLY A 28 7.83 2.71 2.77
C GLY A 28 6.38 2.33 3.11
N GLY A 29 5.73 1.51 2.29
CA GLY A 29 4.30 1.17 2.49
C GLY A 29 3.32 2.12 1.82
N SER A 30 3.80 3.04 0.99
CA SER A 30 2.97 3.98 0.24
C SER A 30 3.24 3.88 -1.26
N VAL A 31 2.25 4.27 -2.06
CA VAL A 31 2.39 4.40 -3.51
C VAL A 31 2.26 5.87 -3.89
N THR A 32 3.30 6.42 -4.51
CA THR A 32 3.28 7.76 -5.10
C THR A 32 2.99 7.64 -6.58
N LEU A 33 1.92 8.28 -7.02
CA LEU A 33 1.49 8.39 -8.41
C LEU A 33 1.80 9.80 -8.91
N LYS A 34 2.22 9.97 -10.16
CA LYS A 34 2.25 11.30 -10.80
C LYS A 34 1.58 11.26 -12.16
N ASP A 35 0.74 12.25 -12.40
CA ASP A 35 0.11 12.47 -13.69
C ASP A 35 1.08 13.10 -14.70
N ILE A 36 0.60 13.35 -15.92
CA ILE A 36 1.35 13.99 -17.01
C ILE A 36 1.87 15.39 -16.66
N THR A 37 1.27 16.07 -15.68
CA THR A 37 1.70 17.39 -15.19
C THR A 37 2.76 17.30 -14.09
N GLY A 38 3.04 16.07 -13.63
CA GLY A 38 3.97 15.79 -12.54
C GLY A 38 3.37 15.96 -11.14
N LYS A 39 2.06 16.23 -11.03
CA LYS A 39 1.39 16.42 -9.75
C LYS A 39 1.33 15.09 -8.98
N PRO A 40 1.83 15.02 -7.72
CA PRO A 40 1.84 13.78 -6.98
C PRO A 40 0.50 13.51 -6.28
N VAL A 41 0.06 12.25 -6.32
CA VAL A 41 -1.00 11.69 -5.47
C VAL A 41 -0.38 10.54 -4.67
N LYS A 42 -0.56 10.55 -3.34
CA LYS A 42 -0.01 9.52 -2.46
C LYS A 42 -1.11 8.65 -1.90
N VAL A 43 -0.94 7.33 -2.04
CA VAL A 43 -1.83 6.31 -1.49
C VAL A 43 -1.09 5.57 -0.38
N GLU A 44 -1.47 5.82 0.87
CA GLU A 44 -0.86 5.19 2.05
C GLU A 44 -1.34 3.75 2.24
N SER A 45 -0.47 2.92 2.83
CA SER A 45 -0.72 1.50 3.15
C SER A 45 -1.25 0.71 1.95
N ALA A 46 -0.59 0.87 0.80
CA ALA A 46 -0.99 0.25 -0.46
C ALA A 46 0.19 -0.40 -1.20
N LEU A 47 -0.14 -1.39 -2.03
CA LEU A 47 0.78 -2.10 -2.91
C LEU A 47 0.19 -2.16 -4.31
N VAL A 48 1.04 -2.19 -5.34
CA VAL A 48 0.60 -2.53 -6.69
C VAL A 48 0.26 -4.02 -6.73
N SER A 49 -0.97 -4.34 -7.10
CA SER A 49 -1.42 -5.73 -7.26
C SER A 49 -1.32 -6.19 -8.71
N TYR A 50 -1.65 -5.31 -9.66
CA TYR A 50 -1.69 -5.64 -11.07
C TYR A 50 -1.51 -4.40 -11.94
N ILE A 51 -0.90 -4.60 -13.12
CA ILE A 51 -0.75 -3.59 -14.17
C ILE A 51 -1.16 -4.23 -15.49
N ASN A 52 -2.09 -3.61 -16.21
CA ASN A 52 -2.44 -3.92 -17.58
C ASN A 52 -2.07 -2.75 -18.49
N VAL A 53 -1.05 -2.95 -19.33
CA VAL A 53 -0.65 -1.94 -20.32
C VAL A 53 -1.68 -1.83 -21.44
N THR A 54 -2.29 -2.94 -21.86
CA THR A 54 -3.26 -2.98 -22.96
C THR A 54 -4.56 -2.26 -22.63
N SER A 55 -5.05 -2.39 -21.39
CA SER A 55 -6.26 -1.70 -20.92
C SER A 55 -5.98 -0.42 -20.14
N GLU A 56 -4.70 -0.04 -20.01
CA GLU A 56 -4.27 1.17 -19.30
C GLU A 56 -4.80 1.21 -17.85
N GLU A 57 -4.75 0.07 -17.17
CA GLU A 57 -5.20 -0.07 -15.78
C GLU A 57 -4.06 -0.42 -14.84
N LEU A 58 -4.04 0.24 -13.69
CA LEU A 58 -3.17 -0.10 -12.57
C LEU A 58 -4.02 -0.27 -11.32
N HIS A 59 -3.88 -1.42 -10.68
CA HIS A 59 -4.65 -1.77 -9.51
C HIS A 59 -3.73 -1.75 -8.29
N LEU A 60 -4.23 -1.12 -7.24
CA LEU A 60 -3.61 -1.08 -5.92
C LEU A 60 -4.45 -1.89 -4.95
N ILE A 61 -3.82 -2.71 -4.12
CA ILE A 61 -4.47 -3.23 -2.91
C ILE A 61 -4.13 -2.26 -1.78
N LYS A 62 -5.15 -1.79 -1.06
CA LYS A 62 -4.96 -0.97 0.14
C LYS A 62 -5.51 -1.69 1.36
N HIS A 63 -4.68 -1.78 2.39
CA HIS A 63 -5.06 -2.41 3.65
C HIS A 63 -4.26 -1.80 4.79
N PRO A 64 -4.86 -1.50 5.96
CA PRO A 64 -4.16 -0.85 7.07
C PRO A 64 -2.85 -1.54 7.48
N LEU A 65 -2.79 -2.87 7.40
CA LEU A 65 -1.63 -3.68 7.76
C LEU A 65 -0.47 -3.64 6.75
N ILE A 66 -0.70 -3.25 5.48
CA ILE A 66 0.34 -3.27 4.44
C ILE A 66 1.52 -2.38 4.85
N GLY A 67 1.23 -1.13 5.24
CA GLY A 67 2.28 -0.18 5.59
C GLY A 67 3.07 -0.60 6.84
N ALA A 68 2.40 -1.21 7.82
CA ALA A 68 3.05 -1.75 9.01
C ALA A 68 3.94 -2.97 8.67
N PHE A 69 3.43 -3.88 7.83
CA PHE A 69 4.16 -5.07 7.41
C PHE A 69 5.42 -4.72 6.61
N LEU A 70 5.35 -3.80 5.65
CA LEU A 70 6.52 -3.41 4.87
C LEU A 70 7.59 -2.72 5.72
N ARG A 71 7.19 -1.92 6.72
CA ARG A 71 8.11 -1.33 7.71
C ARG A 71 8.81 -2.41 8.53
N LEU A 72 8.06 -3.40 9.02
CA LEU A 72 8.63 -4.57 9.70
C LEU A 72 9.63 -5.30 8.80
N LEU A 73 9.26 -5.64 7.56
CA LEU A 73 10.17 -6.32 6.63
C LEU A 73 11.43 -5.51 6.35
N SER A 74 11.32 -4.19 6.21
CA SER A 74 12.47 -3.31 5.97
C SER A 74 13.43 -3.25 7.17
N SER A 75 12.96 -3.58 8.37
CA SER A 75 13.78 -3.64 9.59
C SER A 75 14.50 -4.99 9.77
N LEU A 76 14.08 -6.04 9.07
CA LEU A 76 14.60 -7.40 9.19
C LEU A 76 15.49 -7.77 7.98
N PRO A 77 16.67 -8.39 8.13
CA PRO A 77 17.55 -8.46 9.30
C PRO A 77 18.64 -7.38 9.15
N ALA A 78 18.28 -6.10 9.24
CA ALA A 78 19.31 -5.06 9.37
C ALA A 78 19.96 -5.27 10.75
N SER A 79 21.17 -5.83 10.74
CA SER A 79 21.84 -6.59 11.80
C SER A 79 22.19 -5.82 13.09
N SER A 80 21.47 -4.78 13.46
CA SER A 80 21.80 -3.92 14.61
C SER A 80 20.66 -3.60 15.57
N ASN A 81 19.38 -3.91 15.26
CA ASN A 81 18.29 -3.55 16.18
C ASN A 81 17.15 -4.57 16.28
N VAL A 82 17.47 -5.77 16.78
CA VAL A 82 16.49 -6.84 17.08
C VAL A 82 15.34 -6.32 17.96
N LYS A 83 15.61 -5.41 18.90
CA LYS A 83 14.58 -4.81 19.77
C LYS A 83 13.55 -3.99 19.00
N GLU A 84 14.00 -3.20 18.03
CA GLU A 84 13.10 -2.42 17.18
C GLU A 84 12.27 -3.32 16.27
N ALA A 85 12.88 -4.34 15.66
CA ALA A 85 12.14 -5.32 14.87
C ALA A 85 11.10 -6.07 15.71
N GLN A 86 11.43 -6.42 16.97
CA GLN A 86 10.49 -7.02 17.90
C GLN A 86 9.34 -6.06 18.25
N ALA A 87 9.62 -4.78 18.52
CA ALA A 87 8.57 -3.79 18.79
C ALA A 87 7.64 -3.58 17.58
N LEU A 88 8.20 -3.55 16.36
CA LEU A 88 7.43 -3.49 15.12
C LEU A 88 6.55 -4.73 14.92
N TRP A 89 7.07 -5.92 15.26
CA TRP A 89 6.31 -7.18 15.23
C TRP A 89 5.14 -7.16 16.22
N GLU A 90 5.41 -6.78 17.48
CA GLU A 90 4.38 -6.71 18.53
C GLU A 90 3.27 -5.71 18.15
N SER A 91 3.64 -4.54 17.60
CA SER A 91 2.68 -3.57 17.09
C SER A 91 1.85 -4.13 15.93
N PHE A 92 2.49 -4.79 14.97
CA PHE A 92 1.81 -5.39 13.81
C PHE A 92 0.79 -6.45 14.23
N VAL A 93 1.16 -7.34 15.16
CA VAL A 93 0.26 -8.36 15.71
C VAL A 93 -0.92 -7.70 16.43
N LYS A 94 -0.67 -6.71 17.29
CA LYS A 94 -1.73 -5.99 18.01
C LYS A 94 -2.74 -5.33 17.08
N ASP A 95 -2.26 -4.67 16.02
CA ASP A 95 -3.12 -4.05 15.01
C ASP A 95 -3.94 -5.10 14.25
N GLY A 96 -3.33 -6.22 13.88
CA GLY A 96 -4.02 -7.35 13.25
C GLY A 96 -5.11 -7.94 14.13
N GLU A 97 -4.82 -8.19 15.40
CA GLU A 97 -5.80 -8.69 16.36
C GLU A 97 -6.97 -7.71 16.56
N LYS A 98 -6.69 -6.41 16.58
CA LYS A 98 -7.75 -5.39 16.67
C LYS A 98 -8.68 -5.47 15.47
N LEU A 99 -8.13 -5.52 14.25
CA LEU A 99 -8.93 -5.65 13.02
C LEU A 99 -9.78 -6.93 13.01
N LEU A 100 -9.24 -8.04 13.50
CA LEU A 100 -10.00 -9.28 13.64
C LEU A 100 -11.16 -9.11 14.63
N ARG A 101 -10.91 -8.55 15.82
CA ARG A 101 -11.99 -8.28 16.81
C ARG A 101 -13.07 -7.38 16.24
N ASP A 102 -12.68 -6.31 15.55
CA ASP A 102 -13.61 -5.35 14.95
C ASP A 102 -14.46 -6.04 13.86
N ALA A 103 -13.87 -6.95 13.07
CA ALA A 103 -14.58 -7.71 12.05
C ALA A 103 -15.56 -8.76 12.58
N TYR A 104 -15.36 -9.28 13.80
CA TYR A 104 -16.28 -10.21 14.47
C TYR A 104 -17.37 -9.50 15.30
N SER A 105 -17.25 -8.18 15.49
CA SER A 105 -18.20 -7.36 16.27
C SER A 105 -19.22 -6.63 15.40
N SER A 106 -19.15 -6.82 14.08
CA SER A 106 -19.97 -6.22 13.03
C SER A 106 -20.71 -7.30 12.25
#